data_AF-A0A1H3SIV2-F1
#
_entry.id   AF-A0A1H3SIV2-F1
#
_cell.length_a   1.000
_cell.length_b   1.000
_cell.length_c   1.000
_cell.angle_alpha   90.00
_cell.angle_beta   90.00
_cell.angle_gamma   90.00
#
_symmetry.space_group_name_H-M   'P 1'
#
loop_
_entity.id
_entity.type
_entity.pdbx_description
1 polymer ?
#
loop_
_entity_poly.entity_id
_entity_poly.type
_entity_poly.pdbx_seq_one_letter_code
_entity_poly.pdbx_strand_id
1 'polypeptide(L)' 'MFERQLIFNNIDLFTSNSKTKFYEKIFDIIDLSSFPKYHSSKVGPTGYCLHALLRSFIVMKTE' A
#
# COMPACT_ATOMS: atom_id res chain seq x y z
N MET A 1 16.68 -3.61 -31.88
CA MET A 1 15.91 -4.81 -31.48
C MET A 1 16.14 -5.27 -30.03
N PHE A 2 17.17 -4.78 -29.31
CA PHE A 2 17.48 -5.16 -27.92
C PHE A 2 16.61 -4.51 -26.84
N GLU A 3 16.18 -3.26 -27.05
CA GLU A 3 15.37 -2.49 -26.07
C GLU A 3 14.07 -3.20 -25.65
N ARG A 4 13.37 -3.84 -26.60
CA ARG A 4 12.12 -4.57 -26.29
C ARG A 4 12.33 -5.76 -25.35
N GLN A 5 13.47 -6.45 -25.42
CA GLN A 5 13.76 -7.59 -24.54
C GLN A 5 14.07 -7.14 -23.10
N LEU A 6 14.67 -5.97 -22.90
CA LEU A 6 14.87 -5.38 -21.58
C LEU A 6 13.54 -5.02 -20.90
N ILE A 7 12.56 -4.55 -21.67
CA ILE A 7 11.21 -4.26 -21.16
C ILE A 7 10.51 -5.56 -20.75
N PHE A 8 10.61 -6.62 -21.56
CA PHE A 8 10.05 -7.94 -21.22
C PHE A 8 10.74 -8.58 -20.00
N ASN A 9 12.04 -8.37 -19.80
CA ASN A 9 12.76 -8.84 -18.60
C ASN A 9 12.36 -8.10 -17.32
N ASN A 10 11.80 -6.89 -17.44
CA ASN A 10 11.30 -6.11 -16.32
C ASN A 10 9.76 -6.09 -16.27
N ILE A 11 9.08 -6.99 -17.00
CA ILE A 11 7.62 -7.12 -16.91
C ILE A 11 7.18 -7.40 -15.48
N ASP A 12 8.00 -8.08 -14.69
CA ASP A 12 7.74 -8.27 -13.27
C ASP A 12 7.47 -6.94 -12.56
N LEU A 13 8.21 -5.86 -12.86
CA LEU A 13 7.99 -4.51 -12.32
C LEU A 13 6.63 -3.91 -12.69
N PHE A 14 6.01 -4.40 -13.76
CA PHE A 14 4.70 -3.96 -14.24
C PHE A 14 3.57 -4.95 -13.88
N THR A 15 3.89 -6.17 -13.47
CA THR A 15 2.90 -7.12 -12.95
C THR A 15 2.35 -6.64 -11.61
N SER A 16 1.05 -6.81 -11.39
CA SER A 16 0.36 -6.45 -10.15
C SER A 16 1.04 -7.01 -8.89
N ASN A 17 1.76 -8.12 -9.03
CA ASN A 17 2.54 -8.76 -7.97
C ASN A 17 3.74 -7.92 -7.49
N SER A 18 4.47 -7.21 -8.35
CA SER A 18 5.60 -6.38 -7.90
C SER A 18 5.14 -5.09 -7.24
N LYS A 19 4.07 -4.47 -7.74
CA LYS A 19 3.45 -3.29 -7.11
C LYS A 19 2.94 -3.64 -5.72
N THR A 20 2.28 -4.80 -5.59
CA THR A 20 1.83 -5.32 -4.29
C THR A 20 3.01 -5.51 -3.34
N LYS A 21 4.09 -6.18 -3.78
CA LYS A 21 5.31 -6.36 -2.97
C LYS A 21 6.01 -5.04 -2.61
N PHE A 22 5.94 -4.03 -3.47
CA PHE A 22 6.48 -2.70 -3.21
C PHE A 22 5.70 -2.00 -2.09
N TYR A 23 4.37 -1.98 -2.19
CA TYR A 23 3.52 -1.41 -1.14
C TYR A 23 3.59 -2.19 0.16
N GLU A 24 3.70 -3.52 0.13
CA GLU A 24 3.94 -4.35 1.32
C GLU A 24 5.23 -3.92 2.04
N LYS A 25 6.35 -3.82 1.32
CA LYS A 25 7.63 -3.35 1.89
C LYS A 25 7.54 -1.94 2.46
N ILE A 26 6.83 -1.03 1.79
CA ILE A 26 6.62 0.33 2.28
C ILE A 26 5.80 0.31 3.57
N PHE A 27 4.70 -0.43 3.61
CA PHE A 27 3.83 -0.49 4.78
C PHE A 27 4.42 -1.28 5.96
N ASP A 28 5.44 -2.11 5.74
CA ASP A 28 6.26 -2.73 6.78
C ASP A 28 7.27 -1.75 7.40
N ILE A 29 7.77 -0.78 6.62
CA ILE A 29 8.73 0.24 7.10
C ILE A 29 8.01 1.40 7.77
N ILE A 30 6.82 1.78 7.28
CA ILE A 30 6.05 2.86 7.88
C ILE A 30 5.45 2.36 9.19
N ASP A 31 6.00 2.86 10.30
CA ASP A 31 5.42 2.62 11.61
C ASP A 31 4.20 3.55 11.83
N LEU A 32 3.01 2.95 11.89
CA LEU A 32 1.76 3.65 12.23
C LEU A 32 1.40 3.50 13.73
N SER A 33 2.32 3.03 14.59
CA SER A 33 2.07 2.86 16.03
C SER A 33 1.59 4.14 16.72
N SER A 34 2.08 5.30 16.27
CA SER A 34 1.69 6.63 16.77
C SER A 34 0.28 7.05 16.32
N PHE A 35 -0.28 6.42 15.28
CA PHE A 35 -1.60 6.74 14.75
C PHE A 35 -2.67 5.79 15.32
N PRO A 36 -3.83 6.31 15.75
CA PRO A 36 -4.90 5.45 16.25
C PRO A 36 -5.35 4.47 15.17
N LYS A 37 -5.40 3.17 15.51
CA LYS A 37 -5.83 2.12 14.58
C LYS A 37 -7.32 2.21 14.25
N TYR A 38 -8.11 2.72 15.18
CA TYR A 38 -9.55 2.92 15.05
C TYR A 38 -9.92 4.30 15.56
N HIS A 39 -11.03 4.84 15.03
CA HIS A 39 -11.62 6.06 15.57
C HIS A 39 -11.97 5.87 17.04
N SER A 40 -11.65 6.86 17.87
CA SER A 40 -12.02 6.87 19.29
C SER A 40 -13.53 7.08 19.42
N SER A 41 -14.27 5.99 19.45
CA SER A 41 -15.71 6.03 19.68
C SER A 41 -16.00 6.11 21.17
N LYS A 42 -16.71 7.16 21.62
CA LYS A 42 -17.10 7.32 23.03
C LYS A 42 -18.41 6.60 23.38
N VAL A 43 -19.27 6.29 22.39
CA VAL A 43 -20.67 5.86 22.62
C VAL A 43 -21.20 4.89 21.55
N GLY A 44 -20.34 4.25 20.76
CA GLY A 44 -20.77 3.33 19.69
C GLY A 44 -19.69 2.31 19.28
N PRO A 45 -20.01 1.39 18.35
CA PRO A 45 -19.06 0.38 17.89
C PRO A 45 -17.79 0.99 17.29
N THR A 46 -16.67 0.27 17.42
CA THR A 46 -15.39 0.66 16.81
C THR A 46 -15.56 0.75 15.29
N GLY A 47 -15.23 1.93 14.73
CA GLY A 47 -15.34 2.19 13.30
C GLY A 47 -14.34 1.39 12.44
N TYR A 48 -14.21 1.79 11.18
CA TYR A 48 -13.25 1.17 10.26
C TYR A 48 -11.79 1.40 10.68
N CYS A 49 -10.90 0.53 10.19
CA CYS A 49 -9.47 0.60 10.49
C CYS A 49 -8.84 1.80 9.77
N LEU A 50 -8.38 2.77 10.56
CA LEU A 50 -7.74 3.98 10.08
C LEU A 50 -6.40 3.69 9.38
N HIS A 51 -5.65 2.70 9.87
CA HIS A 51 -4.41 2.26 9.22
C HIS A 51 -4.70 1.72 7.82
N ALA A 52 -5.76 0.93 7.65
CA ALA A 52 -6.14 0.40 6.35
C ALA A 52 -6.58 1.53 5.40
N LEU A 53 -7.32 2.53 5.91
CA LEU A 53 -7.71 3.72 5.15
C LEU A 53 -6.49 4.51 4.66
N LEU A 54 -5.49 4.72 5.52
CA LEU A 54 -4.30 5.48 5.16
C LEU A 54 -3.48 4.75 4.10
N ARG A 55 -3.35 3.42 4.24
CA ARG A 55 -2.68 2.57 3.25
C ARG A 55 -3.40 2.60 1.90
N SER A 56 -4.72 2.46 1.88
CA SER A 56 -5.49 2.53 0.63
C SER A 56 -5.45 3.93 0.00
N PHE A 57 -5.46 4.99 0.81
CA PHE A 57 -5.31 6.36 0.33
C PHE A 57 -3.95 6.58 -0.36
N ILE A 58 -2.85 6.06 0.20
CA ILE A 58 -1.52 6.14 -0.42
C ILE A 58 -1.52 5.43 -1.78
N VAL A 59 -2.06 4.21 -1.85
CA VAL A 59 -2.15 3.46 -3.12
C VAL A 59 -2.95 4.25 -4.15
N MET A 60 -4.13 4.75 -3.78
CA MET A 60 -5.00 5.52 -4.69
C MET A 60 -4.38 6.83 -5.18
N LYS A 61 -3.45 7.44 -4.44
CA LYS A 61 -2.74 8.65 -4.86
C LYS A 61 -1.50 8.38 -5.69
N THR A 62 -1.00 7.15 -5.66
CA THR A 62 0.27 6.76 -6.30
C THR A 62 0.03 5.90 -7.54
N GLU A 63 -1.20 5.48 -7.81
CA GLU A 63 -1.68 5.00 -9.12
C GLU A 63 -2.03 6.15 -10.07
#